data_AF-A0A838SVE0-F1
#
_entry.id   AF-A0A838SVE0-F1
#
_cell.length_a   1.000
_cell.length_b   1.000
_cell.length_c   1.000
_cell.angle_alpha   90.00
_cell.angle_beta   90.00
_cell.angle_gamma   90.00
#
_symmetry.space_group_name_H-M   'P 1'
#
loop_
_entity.id
_entity.type
_entity.pdbx_description
1 polymer ?
#
loop_
_entity_poly.entity_id
_entity_poly.type
_entity_poly.pdbx_seq_one_letter_code
_entity_poly.pdbx_strand_id
1 'polypeptide(L)'
;MKRLHTTLLLGLLLALGLGTATAAPAAAIPPETGCPSAAQVLDVEELTAQGYRVPAMVDDPANGGNGNGLVCGKPLPEAFRRVFCGPDCAVPIIYLFSDDNLPARR
;
A
#
# COMPACT_ATOMS: atom_id res chain seq x y z
N MET A 1 34.03 3.17 -38.63
CA MET A 1 34.85 2.14 -39.32
C MET A 1 35.78 1.48 -38.29
N LYS A 2 35.99 0.15 -38.42
CA LYS A 2 36.86 -0.78 -37.63
C LYS A 2 36.16 -1.45 -36.43
N ARG A 3 35.55 -2.64 -36.60
CA ARG A 3 36.07 -4.05 -36.73
C ARG A 3 35.96 -4.77 -35.36
N LEU A 4 34.94 -5.61 -35.18
CA LEU A 4 34.96 -7.08 -35.30
C LEU A 4 36.00 -7.77 -34.40
N HIS A 5 35.53 -8.35 -33.28
CA HIS A 5 36.07 -9.61 -32.75
C HIS A 5 34.91 -10.55 -32.45
N THR A 6 34.51 -11.23 -33.51
CA THR A 6 33.71 -12.45 -33.51
C THR A 6 34.59 -13.62 -33.03
N THR A 7 33.96 -14.63 -32.42
CA THR A 7 34.48 -15.97 -32.09
C THR A 7 35.47 -15.99 -30.92
N LEU A 8 35.32 -16.84 -29.90
CA LEU A 8 35.10 -18.28 -29.96
C LEU A 8 34.93 -18.77 -28.51
N LEU A 9 33.87 -19.51 -28.18
CA LEU A 9 33.94 -20.70 -27.33
C LEU A 9 32.55 -21.30 -27.15
N LEU A 10 32.26 -22.17 -28.12
CA LEU A 10 31.34 -23.28 -28.02
C LEU A 10 31.74 -24.11 -26.79
N GLY A 11 30.90 -24.10 -25.75
CA GLY A 11 31.13 -24.82 -24.49
C GLY A 11 29.84 -25.50 -24.05
N LEU A 12 29.45 -26.52 -24.81
CA LEU A 12 28.40 -27.48 -24.49
C LEU A 12 28.69 -28.13 -23.14
N LEU A 13 27.84 -27.94 -22.12
CA LEU A 13 27.70 -28.88 -21.01
C LEU A 13 26.29 -28.78 -20.41
N LEU A 14 25.49 -29.73 -20.89
CA LEU A 14 24.27 -30.27 -20.29
C LEU A 14 24.40 -30.34 -18.76
N ALA A 15 23.66 -29.51 -18.03
CA ALA A 15 23.49 -29.64 -16.59
C ALA A 15 21.99 -29.60 -16.28
N LEU A 16 21.42 -30.81 -16.27
CA LEU A 16 20.30 -31.25 -15.43
C LEU A 16 19.36 -30.15 -14.94
N GLY A 17 18.32 -29.89 -15.73
CA GLY A 17 17.10 -29.24 -15.26
C GLY A 17 16.35 -30.17 -14.30
N LEU A 18 16.84 -30.33 -13.06
CA LEU A 18 15.95 -30.62 -11.94
C LEU A 18 15.21 -29.34 -11.65
N GLY A 19 14.06 -29.16 -12.30
CA GLY A 19 13.08 -28.15 -11.92
C GLY A 19 12.69 -28.45 -10.48
N THR A 20 13.28 -27.71 -9.54
CA THR A 20 12.75 -27.60 -8.20
C THR A 20 11.35 -27.04 -8.36
N ALA A 21 10.34 -27.88 -8.17
CA ALA A 21 8.98 -27.41 -7.96
C ALA A 21 9.02 -26.59 -6.67
N THR A 22 9.29 -25.28 -6.82
CA THR A 22 9.12 -24.34 -5.73
C THR A 22 7.64 -24.36 -5.41
N ALA A 23 7.29 -24.95 -4.27
CA ALA A 23 5.94 -24.84 -3.75
C ALA A 23 5.67 -23.33 -3.66
N ALA A 24 4.73 -22.85 -4.48
CA ALA A 24 4.28 -21.48 -4.37
C ALA A 24 3.86 -21.28 -2.91
N PRO A 25 4.40 -20.26 -2.20
CA PRO A 25 3.98 -20.00 -0.84
C PRO A 25 2.46 -19.87 -0.88
N ALA A 26 1.77 -20.62 -0.02
CA ALA A 26 0.35 -20.42 0.20
C ALA A 26 0.13 -18.93 0.40
N ALA A 27 -0.79 -18.33 -0.36
CA ALA A 27 -1.11 -16.92 -0.22
C ALA A 27 -1.38 -16.66 1.27
N ALA A 28 -0.54 -15.84 1.90
CA ALA A 28 -0.72 -15.49 3.28
C ALA A 28 -2.14 -14.94 3.43
N ILE A 29 -2.91 -15.50 4.36
CA ILE A 29 -4.19 -14.90 4.74
C ILE A 29 -3.84 -13.46 5.15
N PRO A 30 -4.44 -12.43 4.51
CA PRO A 30 -4.18 -11.06 4.89
C PRO A 30 -4.40 -10.94 6.40
N PRO A 31 -3.47 -10.34 7.16
CA PRO A 31 -3.72 -10.10 8.57
C PRO A 31 -5.06 -9.36 8.70
N GLU A 32 -5.86 -9.72 9.71
CA GLU A 32 -7.07 -8.97 10.05
C GLU A 32 -6.68 -7.51 10.20
N THR A 33 -7.04 -6.69 9.22
CA THR A 33 -6.63 -5.28 9.15
C THR A 33 -7.51 -4.38 10.01
N GLY A 34 -8.61 -4.91 10.54
CA GLY A 34 -9.68 -4.11 11.14
C GLY A 34 -10.50 -3.30 10.12
N CYS A 35 -10.13 -3.33 8.84
CA CYS A 35 -10.73 -2.50 7.80
C CYS A 35 -11.67 -3.27 6.87
N PRO A 36 -12.76 -2.63 6.39
CA PRO A 36 -13.66 -3.25 5.43
C PRO A 36 -12.95 -3.54 4.11
N SER A 37 -13.49 -4.49 3.35
CA SER A 37 -12.99 -4.83 2.02
C SER A 37 -12.89 -3.58 1.13
N ALA A 38 -11.78 -3.46 0.39
CA ALA A 38 -11.44 -2.32 -0.47
C ALA A 38 -11.07 -1.01 0.25
N ALA A 39 -10.98 -1.01 1.59
CA ALA A 39 -10.23 0.00 2.33
C ALA A 39 -8.82 -0.50 2.65
N GLN A 40 -7.87 0.42 2.71
CA GLN A 40 -6.51 0.15 3.15
C GLN A 40 -6.29 0.68 4.56
N VAL A 41 -5.45 0.00 5.33
CA VAL A 41 -4.99 0.51 6.63
C VAL A 41 -4.02 1.65 6.37
N LEU A 42 -4.22 2.76 7.05
CA LEU A 42 -3.40 3.95 6.95
C LEU A 42 -2.96 4.39 8.34
N ASP A 43 -1.71 4.86 8.42
CA ASP A 43 -1.15 5.42 9.64
C ASP A 43 -1.56 6.89 9.81
N VAL A 44 -2.10 7.23 10.98
CA VAL A 44 -2.61 8.58 11.28
C VAL A 44 -1.48 9.60 11.33
N GLU A 45 -0.31 9.24 11.86
CA GLU A 45 0.85 10.13 11.96
C GLU A 45 1.40 10.44 10.56
N GLU A 46 1.57 9.41 9.72
CA GLU A 46 2.05 9.56 8.35
C GLU A 46 1.12 10.44 7.52
N LEU A 47 -0.20 10.23 7.61
CA LEU A 47 -1.18 11.06 6.93
C LEU A 47 -1.20 12.49 7.46
N THR A 48 -1.05 12.68 8.78
CA THR A 48 -1.01 14.03 9.37
C THR A 48 0.21 14.81 8.87
N ALA A 49 1.37 14.15 8.75
CA ALA A 49 2.58 14.72 8.16
C ALA A 49 2.39 15.11 6.68
N GLN A 50 1.54 14.39 5.95
CA GLN A 50 1.13 14.72 4.57
C GLN A 50 0.06 15.81 4.48
N GLY A 51 -0.40 16.37 5.61
CA GLY A 51 -1.36 17.48 5.64
C GLY A 51 -2.82 17.05 5.81
N TYR A 52 -3.11 15.75 5.95
CA TYR A 52 -4.45 15.31 6.32
C TYR A 52 -4.75 15.70 7.77
N ARG A 53 -6.04 15.90 8.08
CA ARG A 53 -6.51 16.26 9.44
C ARG A 53 -7.62 15.35 9.93
N VAL A 54 -8.47 14.90 9.00
CA VAL A 54 -9.60 13.99 9.28
C VAL A 54 -9.15 12.66 9.93
N PRO A 55 -8.04 12.02 9.55
CA PRO A 55 -7.61 10.76 10.19
C PRO A 55 -7.47 10.87 11.70
N ALA A 56 -6.80 11.93 12.19
CA ALA A 56 -6.63 12.16 13.63
C ALA A 56 -7.98 12.37 14.33
N MET A 57 -8.95 13.01 13.68
CA MET A 57 -10.30 13.16 14.25
C MET A 57 -11.06 11.85 14.31
N VAL A 58 -10.86 10.96 13.33
CA VAL A 58 -11.54 9.66 13.23
C VAL A 58 -10.99 8.66 14.26
N ASP A 59 -9.67 8.65 14.47
CA ASP A 59 -9.01 7.78 15.47
C ASP A 59 -9.19 8.28 16.91
N ASP A 60 -9.49 9.58 17.13
CA ASP A 60 -9.62 10.17 18.46
C ASP A 60 -10.72 9.51 19.31
N PRO A 61 -10.39 8.93 20.49
CA PRO A 61 -11.38 8.39 21.41
C PRO A 61 -12.45 9.38 21.86
N ALA A 62 -12.17 10.68 21.87
CA ALA A 62 -13.17 11.72 22.17
C ALA A 62 -14.29 11.78 21.12
N ASN A 63 -14.03 11.28 19.90
CA ASN A 63 -15.00 11.20 18.80
C ASN A 63 -15.53 9.77 18.59
N GLY A 64 -15.21 8.84 19.49
CA GLY A 64 -15.62 7.44 19.40
C GLY A 64 -14.68 6.55 18.58
N GLY A 65 -13.49 7.05 18.22
CA GLY A 65 -12.42 6.23 17.65
C GLY A 65 -11.72 5.33 18.68
N ASN A 66 -10.94 4.38 18.21
CA ASN A 66 -10.26 3.39 19.05
C ASN A 66 -8.90 3.90 19.62
N GLY A 67 -8.34 4.98 19.07
CA GLY A 67 -7.09 5.62 19.52
C GLY A 67 -5.84 4.78 19.32
N ASN A 68 -5.78 3.96 18.27
CA ASN A 68 -4.67 3.04 18.03
C ASN A 68 -3.63 3.59 17.04
N GLY A 69 -3.90 4.76 16.44
CA GLY A 69 -3.02 5.42 15.47
C GLY A 69 -3.22 4.95 14.02
N LEU A 70 -4.21 4.11 13.74
CA LEU A 70 -4.57 3.64 12.42
C LEU A 70 -5.99 4.08 12.05
N VAL A 71 -6.25 4.18 10.76
CA VAL A 71 -7.59 4.35 10.21
C VAL A 71 -7.73 3.56 8.91
N CYS A 72 -8.96 3.31 8.51
CA CYS A 72 -9.29 2.75 7.21
C CYS A 72 -9.51 3.88 6.21
N GLY A 73 -8.80 3.83 5.07
CA GLY A 73 -9.01 4.75 3.96
C GLY A 73 -9.51 4.04 2.72
N LYS A 74 -10.66 4.45 2.19
CA LYS A 74 -11.09 4.06 0.83
C LYS A 74 -10.73 5.18 -0.16
N PRO A 75 -9.80 4.96 -1.11
CA PRO A 75 -9.43 6.00 -2.06
C PRO A 75 -10.61 6.33 -2.97
N LEU A 76 -10.89 7.61 -3.13
CA LEU A 76 -11.82 8.10 -4.13
C LEU A 76 -11.15 8.21 -5.51
N PRO A 77 -11.92 8.07 -6.61
CA PRO A 77 -11.39 8.29 -7.95
C PRO A 77 -10.74 9.66 -8.09
N GLU A 78 -9.69 9.76 -8.90
CA GLU A 78 -8.94 11.02 -9.12
C GLU A 78 -9.84 12.20 -9.54
N ALA A 79 -10.95 11.92 -10.23
CA ALA A 79 -11.96 12.89 -10.59
C ALA A 79 -12.49 13.68 -9.37
N PHE A 80 -12.66 13.04 -8.21
CA PHE A 80 -13.05 13.72 -6.98
C PHE A 80 -12.01 14.74 -6.53
N ARG A 81 -10.72 14.38 -6.56
CA ARG A 81 -9.63 15.31 -6.24
C ARG A 81 -9.65 16.53 -7.16
N ARG A 82 -9.78 16.30 -8.48
CA ARG A 82 -9.83 17.39 -9.47
C ARG A 82 -11.03 18.32 -9.26
N VAL A 83 -12.20 17.78 -8.90
CA VAL A 83 -13.41 18.58 -8.66
C VAL A 83 -13.36 19.33 -7.33
N PHE A 84 -12.83 18.73 -6.27
CA PHE A 84 -12.91 19.29 -4.92
C PHE A 84 -11.86 20.37 -4.64
N CYS A 85 -10.64 20.22 -5.18
CA CYS A 85 -9.52 21.12 -4.91
C CYS A 85 -8.70 21.50 -6.15
N GLY A 86 -9.03 20.99 -7.34
CA GLY A 86 -8.31 21.34 -8.57
C GLY A 86 -6.95 20.63 -8.73
N PRO A 87 -6.08 21.12 -9.62
CA PRO A 87 -4.78 20.51 -9.87
C PRO A 87 -3.84 20.59 -8.65
N ASP A 88 -3.90 21.70 -7.90
CA ASP A 88 -2.99 22.04 -6.79
C ASP A 88 -3.51 21.56 -5.43
N CYS A 89 -4.13 20.39 -5.40
CA CYS A 89 -4.65 19.83 -4.16
C CYS A 89 -3.51 19.58 -3.17
N ALA A 90 -3.69 20.02 -1.92
CA ALA A 90 -2.70 19.85 -0.85
C ALA A 90 -2.39 18.38 -0.51
N VAL A 91 -3.29 17.47 -0.88
CA VAL A 91 -3.15 16.03 -0.63
C VAL A 91 -3.19 15.23 -1.94
N PRO A 92 -2.40 14.15 -2.05
CA PRO A 92 -2.28 13.39 -3.30
C PRO A 92 -3.53 12.55 -3.62
N ILE A 93 -4.25 12.07 -2.61
CA ILE A 93 -5.43 11.20 -2.75
C ILE A 93 -6.53 11.68 -1.79
N ILE A 94 -7.78 11.73 -2.23
CA ILE A 94 -8.90 11.92 -1.29
C ILE A 94 -9.37 10.56 -0.83
N TYR A 95 -9.45 10.36 0.49
CA TYR A 95 -9.98 9.14 1.09
C TYR A 95 -11.32 9.41 1.75
N LEU A 96 -12.19 8.39 1.73
CA LEU A 96 -13.23 8.25 2.73
C LEU A 96 -12.62 7.51 3.92
N PHE A 97 -12.57 8.18 5.07
CA PHE A 97 -12.01 7.63 6.29
C PHE A 97 -13.09 6.97 7.15
N SER A 98 -12.74 5.87 7.79
CA SER A 98 -13.43 5.31 8.95
C SER A 98 -12.39 4.81 9.95
N ASP A 99 -12.80 4.66 11.20
CA ASP A 99 -11.95 4.00 12.18
C ASP A 99 -11.77 2.52 11.79
N ASP A 100 -10.71 1.90 12.27
CA ASP A 100 -10.51 0.46 12.17
C ASP A 100 -11.08 -0.27 13.40
N ASN A 101 -11.24 -1.59 13.32
CA ASN A 101 -11.83 -2.40 14.40
C ASN A 101 -10.78 -3.09 15.30
N LEU A 102 -9.51 -2.67 15.26
CA LEU A 102 -8.45 -3.19 16.13
C LEU A 102 -8.46 -2.46 17.48
N PRO A 103 -8.02 -3.12 18.57
CA PRO A 103 -7.91 -2.47 19.86
C PRO A 103 -6.82 -1.38 19.88
N ALA A 104 -6.94 -0.44 20.82
CA ALA A 104 -5.91 0.54 21.13
C ALA A 104 -4.52 -0.11 21.28
N ARG A 105 -3.48 0.50 20.69
CA ARG A 105 -2.10 0.06 20.88
C ARG A 105 -1.67 0.37 22.33
N ARG A 106 -1.05 -0.61 22.99
CA ARG A 106 -0.49 -0.46 24.35
C ARG A 106 0.94 0.06 24.31
#